data_AF-A0A1F6UW31-F1
#
_entry.id   AF-A0A1F6UW31-F1
#
_cell.length_a   1.000
_cell.length_b   1.000
_cell.length_c   1.000
_cell.angle_alpha   90.00
_cell.angle_beta   90.00
_cell.angle_gamma   90.00
#
_symmetry.space_group_name_H-M   'P 1'
#
loop_
_entity.id
_entity.type
_entity.pdbx_description
1 polymer ?
#
loop_
_entity_poly.entity_id
_entity_poly.type
_entity_poly.pdbx_seq_one_letter_code
_entity_poly.pdbx_strand_id
1 'polypeptide(L)'
;MSCKEVSELLSQSIERRLSLRETLRLRMHLLVCDACARFKRQMEFLHAAARAYAQRGMSTARQWVLARTARERIRGRLQRER
;
A
#
# COMPACT_ATOMS: atom_id res chain seq x y z
N MET A 1 21.94 7.76 7.22
CA MET A 1 20.58 7.22 7.45
C MET A 1 20.71 5.99 8.33
N SER A 2 19.93 5.95 9.38
CA SER A 2 19.81 4.85 10.33
C SER A 2 18.88 3.77 9.78
N CYS A 3 18.97 2.56 10.36
CA CYS A 3 18.05 1.47 10.03
C CYS A 3 16.59 1.85 10.32
N LYS A 4 16.32 2.71 11.31
CA LYS A 4 14.97 3.19 11.64
C LYS A 4 14.38 4.02 10.50
N GLU A 5 15.13 5.02 10.01
CA GLU A 5 14.71 5.86 8.87
C GLU A 5 14.48 5.01 7.61
N VAL A 6 15.31 3.98 7.40
CA VAL A 6 15.18 3.06 6.27
C VAL A 6 13.91 2.22 6.37
N SER A 7 13.60 1.68 7.54
CA SER A 7 12.35 0.93 7.77
C SER A 7 11.11 1.81 7.57
N GLU A 8 11.16 3.08 8.02
CA GLU A 8 10.09 4.05 7.78
C GLU A 8 9.92 4.36 6.28
N LEU A 9 11.02 4.61 5.57
CA LEU A 9 10.99 4.84 4.12
C LEU A 9 10.51 3.61 3.33
N LEU A 10 10.88 2.40 3.76
CA LEU A 10 10.40 1.15 3.17
C LEU A 10 8.88 1.01 3.35
N SER A 11 8.36 1.29 4.54
CA SER A 11 6.91 1.30 4.79
C SER A 11 6.21 2.33 3.89
N GLN A 12 6.73 3.55 3.82
CA GLN A 12 6.16 4.60 2.97
C GLN A 12 6.21 4.24 1.48
N SER A 13 7.22 3.50 1.03
CA SER A 13 7.34 3.08 -0.37
C SER A 13 6.20 2.18 -0.86
N ILE A 14 5.48 1.56 0.07
CA ILE A 14 4.33 0.69 -0.20
C ILE A 14 3.06 1.54 -0.42
N GLU A 15 2.91 2.63 0.33
CA GLU A 15 1.72 3.50 0.30
C GLU A 15 1.86 4.63 -0.74
N ARG A 16 3.07 5.15 -0.91
CA ARG A 16 3.38 6.26 -1.81
C ARG A 16 4.61 5.98 -2.66
N ARG A 17 4.72 6.71 -3.76
CA ARG A 17 5.98 6.78 -4.51
C ARG A 17 7.00 7.59 -3.72
N LEU A 18 8.21 7.05 -3.59
CA LEU A 18 9.35 7.77 -3.04
C LEU A 18 9.91 8.74 -4.09
N SER A 19 10.46 9.86 -3.64
CA SER A 19 11.24 10.75 -4.48
C SER A 19 12.55 10.08 -4.92
N LEU A 20 13.18 10.61 -5.97
CA LEU A 20 14.46 10.09 -6.48
C LEU A 20 15.56 10.14 -5.40
N ARG A 21 15.59 11.20 -4.59
CA ARG A 21 16.56 11.36 -3.49
C ARG A 21 16.34 10.34 -2.37
N GLU A 22 15.10 10.05 -2.01
CA GLU A 22 14.76 9.01 -1.03
C GLU A 22 15.12 7.63 -1.55
N THR A 23 14.80 7.35 -2.82
CA THR A 23 15.11 6.08 -3.48
C THR A 23 16.62 5.82 -3.54
N LEU A 24 17.41 6.83 -3.91
CA LEU A 24 18.85 6.71 -3.97
C LEU A 24 19.45 6.44 -2.59
N ARG A 25 19.04 7.22 -1.58
CA ARG A 25 19.48 7.01 -0.19
C ARG A 25 19.14 5.60 0.27
N LEU A 26 17.89 5.18 0.11
CA LEU A 26 17.43 3.85 0.49
C LEU A 26 18.31 2.77 -0.17
N ARG A 27 18.53 2.83 -1.49
CA ARG A 27 19.37 1.85 -2.21
C ARG A 27 20.79 1.78 -1.65
N MET A 28 21.42 2.91 -1.36
CA MET A 28 22.78 2.94 -0.82
C MET A 28 22.87 2.24 0.55
N HIS A 29 21.87 2.41 1.42
CA HIS A 29 21.87 1.71 2.72
C HIS A 29 21.64 0.21 2.57
N LEU A 30 20.78 -0.22 1.64
CA LEU A 30 20.52 -1.63 1.40
C LEU A 30 21.74 -2.39 0.85
N LEU A 31 22.72 -1.69 0.26
CA LEU A 31 23.98 -2.29 -0.18
C LEU A 31 24.95 -2.58 0.97
N VAL A 32 24.82 -1.89 2.10
CA VAL A 32 25.75 -1.99 3.25
C VAL A 32 25.12 -2.66 4.47
N CYS A 33 23.79 -2.83 4.50
CA CYS A 33 23.07 -3.40 5.62
C CYS A 33 22.17 -4.56 5.19
N ASP A 34 22.64 -5.79 5.45
CA ASP A 34 21.91 -7.02 5.14
C ASP A 34 20.59 -7.14 5.90
N ALA A 35 20.52 -6.62 7.12
CA ALA A 35 19.29 -6.65 7.92
C ALA A 35 18.16 -5.85 7.23
N CYS A 36 18.46 -4.63 6.76
CA CYS A 36 17.50 -3.82 6.02
C CYS A 36 17.17 -4.43 4.64
N ALA A 37 18.15 -5.05 3.96
CA ALA A 37 17.91 -5.78 2.72
C ALA A 37 16.94 -6.97 2.91
N ARG A 38 17.11 -7.73 4.01
CA ARG A 38 16.19 -8.81 4.39
C ARG A 38 14.80 -8.28 4.76
N PHE A 39 14.73 -7.18 5.51
CA PHE A 39 13.47 -6.56 5.88
C PHE A 39 12.67 -6.10 4.66
N LYS A 40 13.33 -5.45 3.68
CA LYS A 40 12.71 -5.08 2.40
C LYS A 40 12.05 -6.29 1.71
N ARG A 41 12.78 -7.41 1.60
CA ARG A 41 12.25 -8.63 0.97
C ARG A 41 11.04 -9.20 1.71
N GLN A 42 11.06 -9.19 3.04
CA GLN A 42 9.92 -9.63 3.86
C GLN A 42 8.68 -8.76 3.63
N MET A 43 8.86 -7.44 3.61
CA MET A 43 7.77 -6.50 3.35
C MET A 43 7.19 -6.68 1.94
N GLU A 44 8.04 -6.85 0.92
CA GLU A 44 7.59 -7.14 -0.45
C GLU A 44 6.80 -8.45 -0.54
N PHE A 45 7.24 -9.49 0.16
CA PHE A 45 6.54 -10.77 0.23
C PHE A 45 5.15 -10.63 0.87
N LEU A 46 5.08 -10.00 2.05
CA LEU A 46 3.80 -9.78 2.74
C LEU A 46 2.83 -8.97 1.89
N HIS A 47 3.32 -7.92 1.24
CA HIS A 47 2.49 -7.08 0.39
C HIS A 47 2.01 -7.83 -0.87
N ALA A 48 2.86 -8.65 -1.48
CA ALA A 48 2.46 -9.51 -2.61
C ALA A 48 1.41 -10.54 -2.19
N ALA A 49 1.58 -11.19 -1.04
CA ALA A 49 0.63 -12.15 -0.50
C ALA A 49 -0.71 -11.50 -0.17
N ALA A 50 -0.70 -10.31 0.46
CA ALA A 50 -1.91 -9.55 0.75
C ALA A 50 -2.66 -9.15 -0.54
N ARG A 51 -1.95 -8.71 -1.59
CA ARG A 51 -2.58 -8.40 -2.88
C ARG A 51 -3.17 -9.63 -3.55
N ALA A 52 -2.46 -10.78 -3.52
CA ALA A 52 -2.98 -12.03 -4.06
C ALA A 52 -4.23 -12.49 -3.29
N TYR A 53 -4.22 -12.37 -1.97
CA TYR A 53 -5.38 -12.66 -1.11
C TYR A 53 -6.55 -11.74 -1.42
N ALA A 54 -6.32 -10.42 -1.54
CA ALA A 54 -7.36 -9.46 -1.89
C ALA A 54 -7.97 -9.73 -3.27
N GLN A 55 -7.16 -10.14 -4.26
CA GLN A 55 -7.64 -10.54 -5.57
C GLN A 55 -8.52 -11.79 -5.52
N ARG A 56 -8.15 -12.78 -4.70
CA ARG A 56 -8.96 -13.98 -4.46
C ARG A 56 -10.25 -13.69 -3.69
N GLY A 57 -10.19 -12.75 -2.73
CA GLY A 57 -11.35 -12.25 -1.98
C GLY A 57 -12.21 -11.24 -2.75
N MET A 58 -11.74 -10.67 -3.86
CA MET A 58 -12.53 -9.77 -4.71
C MET A 58 -13.61 -10.50 -5.49
N SER A 59 -13.44 -11.81 -5.72
CA SER A 59 -14.51 -12.70 -6.18
C SER A 59 -15.70 -12.68 -5.22
N THR A 60 -15.45 -12.59 -3.91
CA THR A 60 -16.45 -12.39 -2.86
C THR A 60 -16.86 -10.91 -2.73
N ALA A 61 -15.95 -9.95 -2.93
CA ALA A 61 -16.26 -8.51 -2.90
C ALA A 61 -17.28 -8.08 -3.97
N ARG A 62 -17.36 -8.78 -5.11
CA ARG A 62 -18.44 -8.57 -6.11
C ARG A 62 -19.84 -8.82 -5.53
N GLN A 63 -19.95 -9.59 -4.44
CA GLN A 63 -21.21 -9.74 -3.68
C GLN A 63 -21.55 -8.48 -2.86
N TRP A 64 -20.56 -7.68 -2.46
CA TRP A 64 -20.72 -6.49 -1.62
C TRP A 64 -20.85 -5.21 -2.45
N VAL A 65 -21.54 -5.27 -3.59
CA VAL A 65 -21.96 -4.06 -4.30
C VAL A 65 -23.19 -3.50 -3.60
N LEU A 66 -23.15 -2.21 -3.25
CA LEU A 66 -24.31 -1.52 -2.68
C LEU A 66 -25.55 -1.76 -3.55
N ALA A 67 -26.64 -2.17 -2.91
CA ALA A 67 -27.94 -2.23 -3.57
C ALA A 67 -28.24 -0.90 -4.27
N ARG A 68 -28.85 -0.95 -5.46
CA ARG A 68 -29.08 0.24 -6.31
C ARG A 68 -29.74 1.38 -5.53
N THR A 69 -30.71 1.06 -4.68
CA THR A 69 -31.43 2.00 -3.81
C THR A 69 -30.53 2.68 -2.77
N ALA A 70 -29.61 1.94 -2.14
CA ALA A 70 -28.64 2.51 -1.19
C ALA A 70 -27.69 3.48 -1.90
N ARG A 71 -27.26 3.14 -3.12
CA ARG A 71 -26.38 3.99 -3.95
C ARG A 71 -27.07 5.28 -4.40
N GLU A 72 -28.33 5.20 -4.80
CA GLU A 72 -29.14 6.36 -5.23
C GLU A 72 -29.38 7.34 -4.08
N ARG A 73 -29.63 6.85 -2.86
CA ARG A 73 -29.77 7.69 -1.66
C ARG A 73 -28.50 8.48 -1.32
N ILE A 74 -27.34 7.83 -1.36
CA ILE A 74 -26.05 8.47 -1.10
C ILE A 74 -25.78 9.55 -2.16
N ARG A 75 -26.01 9.22 -3.44
CA ARG A 75 -25.85 10.18 -4.54
C ARG A 75 -26.76 11.41 -4.38
N GLY A 76 -28.03 11.22 -4.02
CA GLY A 76 -28.97 12.32 -3.83
C GLY A 76 -28.71 13.19 -2.59
N ARG A 77 -27.87 12.74 -1.65
CA ARG A 77 -27.36 13.57 -0.53
C ARG A 77 -26.14 14.39 -0.97
N LEU A 78 -25.17 13.75 -1.63
CA LEU A 78 -23.97 14.43 -2.15
C LEU A 78 -24.29 15.51 -3.20
N GLN A 79 -25.39 15.37 -3.95
CA GLN A 79 -25.86 16.38 -4.90
C GLN A 79 -26.55 17.58 -4.23
N ARG A 80 -27.02 17.45 -2.99
CA ARG A 80 -27.63 18.54 -2.21
C ARG A 80 -26.63 19.31 -1.35
N GLU A 81 -25.45 18.74 -1.12
CA GLU A 81 -24.34 19.36 -0.38
C GLU A 81 -23.33 20.06 -1.32
N ARG A 82 -23.66 20.20 -2.60
CA ARG A 82 -23.01 21.12 -3.55
C ARG A 82 -23.89 22.34 -3.76
#